data_AF-A0A3D3XQL7-F1
#
_entry.id   AF-A0A3D3XQL7-F1
#
_cell.length_a   1.000
_cell.length_b   1.000
_cell.length_c   1.000
_cell.angle_alpha   90.00
_cell.angle_beta   90.00
_cell.angle_gamma   90.00
#
_symmetry.space_group_name_H-M   'P 1'
#
loop_
_entity.id
_entity.type
_entity.pdbx_description
1 polymer ?
#
loop_
_entity_poly.entity_id
_entity_poly.type
_entity_poly.pdbx_seq_one_letter_code
_entity_poly.pdbx_strand_id
1 'polypeptide(L)'
;MSNKITLQHLTKPLQGTFELPLSKSMVNRALLLAAMYPEISLSGMSTSNDSVYLQQVLDGYLGDTAMVGAGGTTLRFATAYWACQEGAYKELQGTERLNKRPIAPLVNALNLLGASVSYKATEGEAPLCIRGRRLKGGSLHLGHVKSSQFITALMLISPKTEEGLYLTWDSAPSQPYLVMTAALLREAGFEVLLTSEEFKITAGQSPKNVELFMERDWAAVAFWCELVALSNESNIELSGFKPESLQGDSRVLDYFEPLGVKSTFENGSLFLTKKAVLSLGKFTANLISEPDLAQALITTLLVTKVPFEIHGLQTLKNKETDRINALEHLAQTLGVKVKATRDSLSCTDYPDEFASGPKTYDSLEDHRVAMSLAPLSLKFPITISNPSVVAKSYPEFWEHFAQLQ
;
A
#
# COMPACT_ATOMS: atom_id res chain seq x y z
N MET A 1 9.75 -21.66 7.38
CA MET A 1 8.98 -21.91 6.14
C MET A 1 9.98 -22.18 5.02
N SER A 2 9.63 -23.05 4.07
CA SER A 2 10.47 -23.29 2.88
C SER A 2 10.77 -21.96 2.15
N ASN A 3 12.00 -21.77 1.67
CA ASN A 3 12.38 -20.59 0.87
C ASN A 3 11.69 -20.54 -0.50
N LYS A 4 10.85 -21.54 -0.81
CA LYS A 4 10.07 -21.64 -2.04
C LYS A 4 8.69 -22.26 -1.77
N ILE A 5 7.68 -21.84 -2.53
CA ILE A 5 6.36 -22.48 -2.60
C ILE A 5 6.12 -22.95 -4.04
N THR A 6 5.63 -24.17 -4.23
CA THR A 6 5.25 -24.70 -5.55
C THR A 6 3.73 -24.77 -5.63
N LEU A 7 3.16 -24.09 -6.62
CA LEU A 7 1.74 -24.10 -6.92
C LEU A 7 1.49 -24.99 -8.13
N GLN A 8 0.61 -25.97 -7.97
CA GLN A 8 0.19 -26.85 -9.05
C GLN A 8 -0.74 -26.11 -10.02
N HIS A 9 -0.93 -26.66 -11.21
CA HIS A 9 -1.86 -26.09 -12.18
C HIS A 9 -3.30 -26.20 -11.66
N LEU A 10 -3.90 -25.06 -11.32
CA LEU A 10 -5.29 -24.97 -10.89
C LEU A 10 -6.22 -25.07 -12.09
N THR A 11 -7.02 -26.14 -12.16
CA THR A 11 -7.93 -26.43 -13.29
C THR A 11 -9.40 -26.44 -12.91
N LYS A 12 -9.72 -26.39 -11.61
CA LYS A 12 -11.08 -26.43 -11.09
C LYS A 12 -11.71 -25.03 -11.02
N PRO A 13 -13.05 -24.92 -11.04
CA PRO A 13 -13.75 -23.67 -10.73
C PRO A 13 -13.34 -23.14 -9.36
N LEU A 14 -12.98 -21.85 -9.29
CA LEU A 14 -12.49 -21.26 -8.05
C LEU A 14 -13.65 -20.93 -7.10
N GLN A 15 -13.64 -21.49 -5.90
CA GLN A 15 -14.65 -21.19 -4.88
C GLN A 15 -14.03 -21.04 -3.50
N GLY A 16 -14.63 -20.17 -2.68
CA GLY A 16 -14.25 -20.01 -1.28
C GLY A 16 -14.78 -18.70 -0.67
N THR A 17 -14.86 -18.69 0.66
CA THR A 17 -15.22 -17.51 1.46
C THR A 17 -14.01 -17.14 2.31
N PHE A 18 -13.57 -15.89 2.21
CA PHE A 18 -12.35 -15.42 2.85
C PHE A 18 -12.55 -14.09 3.56
N GLU A 19 -11.90 -13.95 4.71
CA GLU A 19 -11.81 -12.69 5.42
C GLU A 19 -10.42 -12.10 5.20
N LEU A 20 -10.33 -11.04 4.40
CA LEU A 20 -9.06 -10.38 4.12
C LEU A 20 -8.53 -9.64 5.37
N PRO A 21 -7.22 -9.37 5.49
CA PRO A 21 -6.68 -8.58 6.59
C PRO A 21 -7.28 -7.17 6.59
N LEU A 22 -7.26 -6.52 7.75
CA LEU A 22 -7.57 -5.10 7.85
C LEU A 22 -6.52 -4.27 7.10
N SER A 23 -6.98 -3.17 6.50
CA SER A 23 -6.17 -2.27 5.69
C SER A 23 -5.02 -1.71 6.50
N LYS A 24 -3.79 -2.14 6.14
CA LYS A 24 -2.57 -1.63 6.74
C LYS A 24 -2.50 -0.10 6.71
N SER A 25 -2.88 0.49 5.57
CA SER A 25 -2.82 1.93 5.37
C SER A 25 -3.75 2.68 6.34
N MET A 26 -4.94 2.15 6.57
CA MET A 26 -5.93 2.75 7.47
C MET A 26 -5.54 2.54 8.94
N VAL A 27 -5.20 1.30 9.30
CA VAL A 27 -4.76 0.93 10.66
C VAL A 27 -3.54 1.74 11.09
N ASN A 28 -2.52 1.89 10.25
CA ASN A 28 -1.32 2.63 10.64
C ASN A 28 -1.56 4.12 10.89
N ARG A 29 -2.55 4.72 10.24
CA ARG A 29 -2.96 6.11 10.49
C ARG A 29 -3.68 6.21 11.83
N ALA A 30 -4.64 5.33 12.04
CA ALA A 30 -5.45 5.31 13.25
C ALA A 30 -4.61 4.95 14.50
N LEU A 31 -3.60 4.07 14.37
CA LEU A 31 -2.62 3.79 15.42
C LEU A 31 -1.86 5.05 15.85
N LEU A 32 -1.44 5.89 14.91
CA LEU A 32 -0.74 7.13 15.23
C LEU A 32 -1.65 8.09 16.01
N LEU A 33 -2.92 8.20 15.60
CA LEU A 33 -3.92 9.02 16.27
C LEU A 33 -4.19 8.51 17.69
N ALA A 34 -4.44 7.21 17.86
CA ALA A 34 -4.68 6.57 19.16
C ALA A 34 -3.47 6.66 20.10
N ALA A 35 -2.25 6.57 19.56
CA ALA A 35 -1.03 6.75 20.35
C ALA A 35 -0.86 8.20 20.86
N MET A 36 -1.39 9.18 20.13
CA MET A 36 -1.33 10.59 20.52
C MET A 36 -2.50 11.05 21.39
N TYR A 37 -3.63 10.35 21.34
CA TYR A 37 -4.89 10.75 21.96
C TYR A 37 -5.64 9.53 22.55
N PRO A 38 -5.79 9.46 23.88
CA PRO A 38 -6.48 8.34 24.54
C PRO A 38 -7.98 8.27 24.23
N GLU A 39 -8.57 9.35 23.70
CA GLU A 39 -9.98 9.40 23.28
C GLU A 39 -10.26 8.63 21.99
N ILE A 40 -9.22 8.23 21.26
CA ILE A 40 -9.34 7.54 19.97
C ILE A 40 -8.96 6.07 20.14
N SER A 41 -9.89 5.17 19.81
CA SER A 41 -9.63 3.74 19.68
C SER A 41 -9.83 3.26 18.23
N LEU A 42 -9.51 1.99 17.97
CA LEU A 42 -9.68 1.35 16.66
C LEU A 42 -10.55 0.10 16.83
N SER A 43 -11.46 -0.14 15.88
CA SER A 43 -12.32 -1.33 15.90
C SER A 43 -11.56 -2.65 15.65
N GLY A 44 -10.28 -2.58 15.26
CA GLY A 44 -9.46 -3.75 14.99
C GLY A 44 -8.03 -3.41 14.59
N MET A 45 -7.19 -4.43 14.54
CA MET A 45 -5.76 -4.32 14.22
C MET A 45 -5.41 -5.17 12.99
N SER A 46 -4.59 -4.62 12.09
CA SER A 46 -4.07 -5.36 10.95
C SER A 46 -3.02 -6.37 11.40
N THR A 47 -3.09 -7.59 10.87
CA THR A 47 -2.10 -8.65 11.10
C THR A 47 -0.79 -8.41 10.34
N SER A 48 -0.73 -7.37 9.49
CA SER A 48 0.47 -7.07 8.69
C SER A 48 1.69 -6.74 9.57
N ASN A 49 2.87 -7.23 9.16
CA ASN A 49 4.11 -6.95 9.89
C ASN A 49 4.37 -5.45 10.03
N ASP A 50 4.07 -4.64 9.01
CA ASP A 50 4.24 -3.18 9.06
C ASP A 50 3.39 -2.53 10.18
N SER A 51 2.16 -2.99 10.37
CA SER A 51 1.27 -2.51 11.43
C SER A 51 1.73 -2.96 12.82
N VAL A 52 2.12 -4.23 12.95
CA VAL A 52 2.66 -4.78 14.20
C VAL A 52 3.94 -4.05 14.61
N TYR A 53 4.88 -3.83 13.70
CA TYR A 53 6.09 -3.05 13.98
C TYR A 53 5.77 -1.61 14.36
N LEU A 54 4.80 -0.97 13.69
CA LEU A 54 4.42 0.39 14.04
C LEU A 54 3.87 0.45 15.47
N GLN A 55 2.94 -0.44 15.83
CA GLN A 55 2.39 -0.50 17.18
C GLN A 55 3.50 -0.69 18.23
N GLN A 56 4.41 -1.65 18.03
CA GLN A 56 5.56 -1.86 18.92
C GLN A 56 6.45 -0.62 19.08
N VAL A 57 6.67 0.12 17.99
CA VAL A 57 7.49 1.35 17.99
C VAL A 57 6.78 2.52 18.69
N LEU A 58 5.45 2.56 18.67
CA LEU A 58 4.66 3.60 19.34
C LEU A 58 4.49 3.30 20.85
N ASP A 59 4.23 2.04 21.20
CA ASP A 59 4.09 1.56 22.59
C ASP A 59 5.44 1.56 23.33
N GLY A 60 6.53 1.40 22.59
CA GLY A 60 7.90 1.31 23.08
C GLY A 60 8.45 2.64 23.61
N TYR A 61 7.98 3.09 24.77
CA TYR A 61 8.68 4.12 25.57
C TYR A 61 9.97 3.57 26.21
N LEU A 62 10.11 2.25 26.33
CA LEU A 62 11.25 1.59 26.96
C LEU A 62 12.35 1.30 25.93
N GLY A 63 13.30 2.23 25.81
CA GLY A 63 14.54 2.06 25.06
C GLY A 63 14.76 3.14 24.01
N ASP A 64 16.01 3.58 23.87
CA ASP A 64 16.39 4.68 22.98
C ASP A 64 16.44 4.28 21.50
N THR A 65 16.40 2.99 21.17
CA THR A 65 16.49 2.49 19.79
C THR A 65 15.31 1.58 19.46
N ALA A 66 14.69 1.78 18.28
CA ALA A 66 13.60 0.96 17.79
C ALA A 66 13.82 0.53 16.32
N MET A 67 13.48 -0.74 16.05
CA MET A 67 13.52 -1.32 14.71
C MET A 67 12.15 -1.20 14.04
N VAL A 68 12.07 -0.53 12.89
CA VAL A 68 10.82 -0.29 12.14
C VAL A 68 10.58 -1.32 11.02
N GLY A 69 11.41 -2.35 10.93
CA GLY A 69 11.30 -3.42 9.93
C GLY A 69 11.58 -2.93 8.50
N ALA A 70 10.73 -3.33 7.55
CA ALA A 70 10.84 -3.01 6.12
C ALA A 70 9.75 -2.03 5.62
N GLY A 71 8.92 -1.50 6.52
CA GLY A 71 7.78 -0.64 6.22
C GLY A 71 8.15 0.82 6.02
N GLY A 72 7.98 1.34 4.79
CA GLY A 72 8.14 2.78 4.52
C GLY A 72 7.18 3.64 5.34
N THR A 73 5.93 3.19 5.45
CA THR A 73 4.90 3.83 6.27
C THR A 73 5.32 3.85 7.75
N THR A 74 5.82 2.73 8.27
CA THR A 74 6.27 2.59 9.66
C THR A 74 7.37 3.60 9.99
N LEU A 75 8.45 3.66 9.19
CA LEU A 75 9.54 4.62 9.41
C LEU A 75 9.03 6.06 9.41
N ARG A 76 8.25 6.45 8.39
CA ARG A 76 7.79 7.83 8.19
C ARG A 76 6.83 8.28 9.28
N PHE A 77 5.89 7.42 9.67
CA PHE A 77 4.89 7.75 10.70
C PHE A 77 5.53 7.77 12.08
N ALA A 78 6.37 6.78 12.41
CA ALA A 78 7.13 6.78 13.66
C ALA A 78 8.04 8.00 13.77
N THR A 79 8.67 8.43 12.67
CA THR A 79 9.52 9.63 12.67
C THR A 79 8.71 10.88 13.05
N ALA A 80 7.55 11.07 12.43
CA ALA A 80 6.67 12.20 12.71
C ALA A 80 6.12 12.15 14.15
N TYR A 81 5.68 10.98 14.61
CA TYR A 81 5.18 10.80 15.97
C TYR A 81 6.23 11.12 17.03
N TRP A 82 7.41 10.51 16.95
CA TRP A 82 8.47 10.74 17.93
C TRP A 82 9.01 12.18 17.87
N ALA A 83 8.95 12.84 16.72
CA ALA A 83 9.31 14.24 16.59
C ALA A 83 8.41 15.19 17.39
N CYS A 84 7.13 14.84 17.61
CA CYS A 84 6.18 15.65 18.38
C CYS A 84 6.01 15.22 19.85
N GLN A 85 6.73 14.19 20.33
CA GLN A 85 6.71 13.78 21.74
C GLN A 85 7.73 14.60 22.56
N GLU A 86 7.31 15.73 23.13
CA GLU A 86 8.19 16.60 23.91
C GLU A 86 9.02 15.83 24.96
N GLY A 87 10.34 15.97 24.89
CA GLY A 87 11.27 15.35 25.85
C GLY A 87 11.66 13.91 25.52
N ALA A 88 11.05 13.28 24.51
CA ALA A 88 11.43 11.95 24.08
C ALA A 88 12.75 11.94 23.31
N TYR A 89 13.49 10.83 23.41
CA TYR A 89 14.59 10.50 22.52
C TYR A 89 14.30 9.16 21.83
N LYS A 90 14.55 9.08 20.53
CA LYS A 90 14.39 7.83 19.77
C LYS A 90 15.35 7.75 18.60
N GLU A 91 15.98 6.59 18.46
CA GLU A 91 16.71 6.18 17.27
C GLU A 91 15.87 5.20 16.48
N LEU A 92 15.51 5.56 15.25
CA LEU A 92 14.73 4.71 14.36
C LEU A 92 15.63 4.11 13.28
N GLN A 93 15.65 2.79 13.20
CA GLN A 93 16.38 2.06 12.16
C GLN A 93 15.49 1.03 11.48
N GLY A 94 15.64 0.87 10.17
CA GLY A 94 15.01 -0.18 9.39
C GLY A 94 16.02 -1.21 8.90
N THR A 95 15.53 -2.10 8.03
CA THR A 95 16.39 -2.92 7.17
C THR A 95 17.33 -2.04 6.32
N GLU A 96 18.45 -2.60 5.85
CA GLU A 96 19.42 -1.88 5.00
C GLU A 96 18.74 -1.21 3.79
N ARG A 97 17.81 -1.93 3.15
CA ARG A 97 17.06 -1.42 2.01
C ARG A 97 16.09 -0.31 2.40
N LEU A 98 15.36 -0.45 3.51
CA LEU A 98 14.46 0.60 3.99
C LEU A 98 15.23 1.89 4.32
N ASN A 99 16.41 1.76 4.92
CA ASN A 99 17.25 2.89 5.31
C ASN A 99 17.66 3.78 4.12
N LYS A 100 17.89 3.16 2.95
CA LYS A 100 18.21 3.84 1.68
C LYS A 100 16.99 4.44 0.97
N ARG A 101 15.76 4.25 1.48
CA ARG A 101 14.56 4.82 0.85
C ARG A 101 14.46 6.32 1.18
N PRO A 102 13.90 7.14 0.27
CA PRO A 102 13.78 8.58 0.50
C PRO A 102 13.03 8.92 1.80
N ILE A 103 13.68 9.69 2.67
CA ILE A 103 13.13 10.21 3.93
C ILE A 103 13.45 11.70 4.16
N ALA A 104 14.49 12.23 3.50
CA ALA A 104 14.94 13.61 3.66
C ALA A 104 13.85 14.69 3.55
N PRO A 105 12.89 14.63 2.59
CA PRO A 105 11.83 15.63 2.50
C PRO A 105 10.98 15.72 3.77
N LEU A 106 10.72 14.60 4.43
CA LEU A 106 9.97 14.58 5.69
C LEU A 106 10.81 15.15 6.84
N VAL A 107 12.08 14.77 6.95
CA VAL A 107 12.99 15.28 7.99
C VAL A 107 13.12 16.81 7.88
N ASN A 108 13.32 17.32 6.67
CA ASN A 108 13.42 18.75 6.42
C ASN A 108 12.12 19.48 6.80
N ALA A 109 10.96 18.94 6.39
CA ALA A 109 9.67 19.50 6.76
C ALA A 109 9.44 19.52 8.27
N LEU A 110 9.72 18.43 8.97
CA LEU A 110 9.59 18.35 10.43
C LEU A 110 10.50 19.38 11.13
N ASN A 111 11.76 19.50 10.72
CA ASN A 111 12.69 20.45 11.29
C ASN A 111 12.27 21.91 11.03
N LEU A 112 11.71 22.22 9.85
CA LEU A 112 11.12 23.54 9.57
C LEU A 112 9.91 23.85 10.47
N LEU A 113 9.18 22.83 10.89
CA LEU A 113 8.04 22.94 11.82
C LEU A 113 8.45 22.92 13.31
N GLY A 114 9.76 22.92 13.60
CA GLY A 114 10.30 23.00 14.97
C GLY A 114 10.74 21.66 15.58
N ALA A 115 10.81 20.58 14.81
CA ALA A 115 11.33 19.30 15.28
C ALA A 115 12.87 19.32 15.43
N SER A 116 13.41 18.29 16.08
CA SER A 116 14.85 18.02 16.11
C SER A 116 15.09 16.58 15.65
N VAL A 117 15.27 16.42 14.34
CA VAL A 117 15.55 15.14 13.69
C VAL A 117 16.87 15.24 12.92
N SER A 118 17.79 14.31 13.17
CA SER A 118 19.08 14.21 12.49
C SER A 118 19.33 12.80 11.95
N TYR A 119 20.21 12.69 10.96
CA TYR A 119 20.66 11.41 10.43
C TYR A 119 21.79 10.86 11.32
N LYS A 120 21.75 9.57 11.66
CA LYS A 120 22.77 8.94 12.52
C LYS A 120 24.07 8.64 11.76
N ALA A 121 23.95 8.27 10.49
CA ALA A 121 25.07 7.79 9.69
C ALA A 121 25.21 8.55 8.36
N THR A 122 24.22 8.44 7.48
CA THR A 122 24.27 9.02 6.12
C THR A 122 23.20 10.08 5.97
N GLU A 123 23.57 11.27 5.48
CA GLU A 123 22.62 12.34 5.25
C GLU A 123 21.54 11.92 4.23
N GLY A 124 20.28 12.14 4.60
CA GLY A 124 19.11 11.79 3.79
C GLY A 124 18.62 10.36 3.91
N GLU A 125 19.28 9.52 4.72
CA GLU A 125 18.96 8.11 4.94
C GLU A 125 18.76 7.80 6.44
N ALA A 126 17.92 6.82 6.76
CA ALA A 126 17.90 6.29 8.12
C ALA A 126 19.17 5.44 8.38
N PRO A 127 19.59 5.17 9.62
CA PRO A 127 18.91 5.45 10.88
C PRO A 127 18.78 6.94 11.22
N LEU A 128 17.70 7.29 11.92
CA LEU A 128 17.41 8.65 12.37
C LEU A 128 17.58 8.76 13.89
N CYS A 129 18.10 9.88 14.36
CA CYS A 129 18.08 10.28 15.77
C CYS A 129 17.04 11.39 15.94
N ILE A 130 16.08 11.20 16.84
CA ILE A 130 14.95 12.08 17.04
C ILE A 130 14.95 12.54 18.49
N ARG A 131 14.90 13.86 18.68
CA ARG A 131 14.63 14.50 19.97
C ARG A 131 13.28 15.19 19.85
N GLY A 132 12.28 14.64 20.51
CA GLY A 132 10.91 15.12 20.41
C GLY A 132 10.73 16.50 21.05
N ARG A 133 9.94 17.34 20.39
CA ARG A 133 9.70 18.75 20.74
C ARG A 133 8.22 19.06 20.67
N ARG A 134 7.82 20.16 21.32
CA ARG A 134 6.59 20.86 20.91
C ARG A 134 6.83 21.44 19.52
N LEU A 135 6.00 21.02 18.57
CA LEU A 135 6.11 21.49 17.20
C LEU A 135 5.34 22.80 17.07
N LYS A 136 6.02 23.82 16.54
CA LYS A 136 5.42 25.13 16.29
C LYS A 136 4.25 25.02 15.31
N GLY A 137 4.41 24.22 14.25
CA GLY A 137 3.45 24.20 13.14
C GLY A 137 3.67 25.37 12.19
N GLY A 138 2.57 25.91 11.65
CA GLY A 138 2.58 27.05 10.72
C GLY A 138 2.32 26.66 9.28
N SER A 139 2.92 27.40 8.33
CA SER A 139 2.71 27.21 6.89
C SER A 139 3.94 26.63 6.19
N LEU A 140 3.76 25.63 5.34
CA LEU A 140 4.84 25.01 4.58
C LEU A 140 4.41 24.65 3.16
N HIS A 141 5.24 25.03 2.18
CA HIS A 141 5.08 24.61 0.79
C HIS A 141 6.05 23.47 0.46
N LEU A 142 5.54 22.36 -0.07
CA LEU A 142 6.27 21.10 -0.26
C LEU A 142 6.73 20.84 -1.70
N GLY A 143 6.38 21.72 -2.65
CA GLY A 143 6.71 21.58 -4.07
C GLY A 143 6.19 20.29 -4.71
N HIS A 144 7.00 19.66 -5.56
CA HIS A 144 6.70 18.36 -6.16
C HIS A 144 7.02 17.19 -5.21
N VAL A 145 5.99 16.63 -4.59
CA VAL A 145 6.13 15.57 -3.59
C VAL A 145 6.23 14.20 -4.24
N LYS A 146 7.31 13.47 -3.95
CA LYS A 146 7.56 12.12 -4.51
C LYS A 146 6.76 11.01 -3.81
N SER A 147 6.24 11.24 -2.60
CA SER A 147 5.47 10.26 -1.84
C SER A 147 4.44 10.96 -0.95
N SER A 148 3.16 10.61 -1.09
CA SER A 148 2.08 11.10 -0.21
C SER A 148 2.25 10.75 1.26
N GLN A 149 3.11 9.77 1.57
CA GLN A 149 3.41 9.40 2.96
C GLN A 149 4.08 10.53 3.73
N PHE A 150 4.80 11.44 3.06
CA PHE A 150 5.38 12.62 3.72
C PHE A 150 4.28 13.59 4.17
N ILE A 151 3.37 13.95 3.25
CA ILE A 151 2.22 14.81 3.57
C ILE A 151 1.34 14.15 4.62
N THR A 152 1.05 12.85 4.47
CA THR A 152 0.25 12.09 5.44
C THR A 152 0.85 12.12 6.84
N ALA A 153 2.16 11.89 6.98
CA ALA A 153 2.82 11.91 8.29
C ALA A 153 2.67 13.28 8.98
N LEU A 154 2.81 14.38 8.22
CA LEU A 154 2.60 15.74 8.70
C LEU A 154 1.13 16.00 9.05
N MET A 155 0.18 15.56 8.22
CA MET A 155 -1.26 15.68 8.48
C MET A 155 -1.66 14.98 9.78
N LEU A 156 -1.14 13.78 10.05
CA LEU A 156 -1.50 13.01 11.25
C LEU A 156 -1.06 13.71 12.53
N ILE A 157 0.15 14.29 12.56
CA ILE A 157 0.67 15.00 13.74
C ILE A 157 0.18 16.45 13.82
N SER A 158 -0.47 16.96 12.77
CA SER A 158 -0.88 18.35 12.69
C SER A 158 -1.75 18.83 13.87
N PRO A 159 -2.64 18.02 14.48
CA PRO A 159 -3.42 18.48 15.63
C PRO A 159 -2.59 18.71 16.92
N LYS A 160 -1.32 18.23 16.97
CA LYS A 160 -0.38 18.48 18.08
C LYS A 160 0.45 19.76 17.91
N THR A 161 0.31 20.48 16.79
CA THR A 161 1.09 21.69 16.53
C THR A 161 0.50 22.92 17.23
N GLU A 162 1.36 23.83 17.70
CA GLU A 162 0.95 25.00 18.49
C GLU A 162 0.16 26.04 17.67
N GLU A 163 0.54 26.26 16.41
CA GLU A 163 -0.07 27.25 15.51
C GLU A 163 -1.02 26.61 14.48
N GLY A 164 -1.31 25.30 14.61
CA GLY A 164 -1.97 24.53 13.57
C GLY A 164 -1.04 24.29 12.39
N LEU A 165 -1.57 23.76 11.29
CA LEU A 165 -0.76 23.42 10.12
C LEU A 165 -1.48 23.76 8.83
N TYR A 166 -0.78 24.48 7.96
CA TYR A 166 -1.18 24.74 6.58
C TYR A 166 -0.11 24.22 5.63
N LEU A 167 -0.46 23.23 4.81
CA LEU A 167 0.42 22.62 3.83
C LEU A 167 -0.08 22.93 2.43
N THR A 168 0.84 23.26 1.51
CA THR A 168 0.56 23.35 0.07
C THR A 168 1.58 22.55 -0.73
N TRP A 169 1.23 22.10 -1.93
CA TRP A 169 2.13 21.38 -2.82
C TRP A 169 1.75 21.56 -4.29
N ASP A 170 2.73 21.47 -5.18
CA ASP A 170 2.50 21.57 -6.64
C ASP A 170 1.91 20.27 -7.20
N SER A 171 2.33 19.13 -6.66
CA SER A 171 1.84 17.81 -7.09
C SER A 171 2.16 16.74 -6.05
N ALA A 172 1.23 15.80 -5.85
CA ALA A 172 1.45 14.62 -5.02
C ALA A 172 0.80 13.38 -5.67
N PRO A 173 1.51 12.23 -5.74
CA PRO A 173 0.91 10.98 -6.19
C PRO A 173 0.01 10.41 -5.08
N SER A 174 -0.87 9.47 -5.44
CA SER A 174 -1.67 8.70 -4.49
C SER A 174 -2.52 9.59 -3.57
N GLN A 175 -3.19 10.57 -4.17
CA GLN A 175 -4.15 11.48 -3.53
C GLN A 175 -5.21 10.79 -2.64
N PRO A 176 -5.73 9.59 -2.98
CA PRO A 176 -6.67 8.89 -2.10
C PRO A 176 -6.13 8.62 -0.69
N TYR A 177 -4.80 8.47 -0.54
CA TYR A 177 -4.19 8.34 0.79
C TYR A 177 -4.20 9.64 1.61
N LEU A 178 -4.28 10.81 0.98
CA LEU A 178 -4.50 12.08 1.68
C LEU A 178 -5.97 12.22 2.08
N VAL A 179 -6.89 11.84 1.18
CA VAL A 179 -8.33 11.80 1.45
C VAL A 179 -8.65 10.90 2.64
N MET A 180 -8.10 9.68 2.67
CA MET A 180 -8.21 8.75 3.80
C MET A 180 -7.73 9.38 5.11
N THR A 181 -6.58 10.06 5.09
CA THR A 181 -6.03 10.71 6.29
C THR A 181 -6.96 11.81 6.79
N ALA A 182 -7.45 12.67 5.89
CA ALA A 182 -8.38 13.74 6.25
C ALA A 182 -9.72 13.18 6.75
N ALA A 183 -10.23 12.09 6.16
CA ALA A 183 -11.43 11.42 6.63
C ALA A 183 -11.28 10.89 8.05
N LEU A 184 -10.18 10.20 8.37
CA LEU A 184 -9.90 9.71 9.73
C LEU A 184 -9.73 10.86 10.74
N LEU A 185 -9.09 11.97 10.35
CA LEU A 185 -9.00 13.16 11.20
C LEU A 185 -10.39 13.77 11.48
N ARG A 186 -11.26 13.86 10.47
CA ARG A 186 -12.65 14.33 10.65
C ARG A 186 -13.46 13.38 11.51
N GLU A 187 -13.30 12.08 11.32
CA GLU A 187 -13.95 11.06 12.13
C GLU A 187 -13.47 11.10 13.58
N ALA A 188 -12.20 11.44 13.82
CA ALA A 188 -11.64 11.74 15.14
C ALA A 188 -12.15 13.05 15.78
N GLY A 189 -12.89 13.88 15.03
CA GLY A 189 -13.48 15.13 15.51
C GLY A 189 -12.71 16.39 15.14
N PHE A 190 -11.65 16.29 14.33
CA PHE A 190 -10.89 17.45 13.86
C PHE A 190 -11.54 18.11 12.64
N GLU A 191 -11.60 19.44 12.63
CA GLU A 191 -11.97 20.24 11.47
C GLU A 191 -10.76 20.42 10.55
N VAL A 192 -10.81 19.74 9.40
CA VAL A 192 -9.73 19.77 8.40
C VAL A 192 -10.25 20.18 7.03
N LEU A 193 -9.51 21.08 6.37
CA LEU A 193 -9.63 21.38 4.95
C LEU A 193 -8.67 20.48 4.18
N LEU A 194 -9.14 19.90 3.08
CA LEU A 194 -8.29 19.20 2.12
C LEU A 194 -8.81 19.49 0.72
N THR A 195 -7.92 19.92 -0.17
CA THR A 195 -8.15 20.01 -1.62
C THR A 195 -7.13 19.14 -2.35
N SER A 196 -7.05 19.24 -3.68
CA SER A 196 -6.00 18.57 -4.46
C SER A 196 -4.58 19.07 -4.16
N GLU A 197 -4.44 20.28 -3.63
CA GLU A 197 -3.16 21.01 -3.52
C GLU A 197 -2.88 21.59 -2.13
N GLU A 198 -3.85 21.55 -1.21
CA GLU A 198 -3.68 22.08 0.14
C GLU A 198 -4.36 21.26 1.22
N PHE A 199 -3.79 21.35 2.43
CA PHE A 199 -4.35 20.84 3.67
C PHE A 199 -4.26 21.91 4.75
N LYS A 200 -5.32 22.06 5.56
CA LYS A 200 -5.32 22.99 6.69
C LYS A 200 -6.02 22.41 7.91
N ILE A 201 -5.42 22.61 9.08
CA ILE A 201 -6.05 22.44 10.40
C ILE A 201 -5.68 23.65 11.28
N THR A 202 -6.61 24.12 12.10
CA THR A 202 -6.37 25.19 13.08
C THR A 202 -5.87 24.62 14.41
N ALA A 203 -5.13 25.43 15.17
CA ALA A 203 -4.64 25.06 16.50
C ALA A 203 -5.77 24.84 17.52
N GLY A 204 -5.44 24.15 18.62
CA GLY A 204 -6.27 24.08 19.82
C GLY A 204 -7.48 23.15 19.73
N GLN A 205 -7.55 22.31 18.70
CA GLN A 205 -8.57 21.29 18.58
C GLN A 205 -8.23 20.04 19.41
N SER A 206 -9.25 19.41 19.97
CA SER A 206 -9.15 18.12 20.65
C SER A 206 -10.05 17.11 19.95
N PRO A 207 -9.69 15.81 19.94
CA PRO A 207 -10.55 14.80 19.36
C PRO A 207 -11.80 14.59 20.23
N LYS A 208 -12.82 13.99 19.64
CA LYS A 208 -13.95 13.41 20.38
C LYS A 208 -13.60 11.98 20.82
N ASN A 209 -14.34 11.46 21.80
CA ASN A 209 -14.28 10.04 22.13
C ASN A 209 -14.90 9.22 20.98
N VAL A 210 -14.08 8.42 20.30
CA VAL A 210 -14.50 7.66 19.11
C VAL A 210 -13.68 6.39 18.90
N GLU A 211 -14.36 5.35 18.45
CA GLU A 211 -13.74 4.17 17.84
C GLU A 211 -13.73 4.32 16.33
N LEU A 212 -12.54 4.41 15.73
CA LEU A 212 -12.39 4.48 14.27
C LEU A 212 -12.59 3.09 13.66
N PHE A 213 -13.54 2.96 12.74
CA PHE A 213 -13.84 1.69 12.08
C PHE A 213 -12.78 1.34 11.04
N MET A 214 -12.09 0.20 11.18
CA MET A 214 -11.04 -0.24 10.26
C MET A 214 -11.61 -1.13 9.15
N GLU A 215 -11.43 -0.73 7.89
CA GLU A 215 -11.86 -1.49 6.72
C GLU A 215 -10.90 -2.64 6.35
N ARG A 216 -11.40 -3.63 5.62
CA ARG A 216 -10.60 -4.69 4.98
C ARG A 216 -9.75 -4.15 3.83
N ASP A 217 -8.61 -4.77 3.55
CA ASP A 217 -7.63 -4.24 2.58
C ASP A 217 -8.10 -4.38 1.11
N TRP A 218 -8.48 -3.26 0.50
CA TRP A 218 -8.88 -3.23 -0.92
C TRP A 218 -7.74 -3.48 -1.90
N ALA A 219 -6.49 -3.17 -1.52
CA ALA A 219 -5.35 -3.46 -2.38
C ALA A 219 -5.03 -4.97 -2.41
N ALA A 220 -5.48 -5.74 -1.41
CA ALA A 220 -5.41 -7.21 -1.42
C ALA A 220 -6.47 -7.83 -2.34
N VAL A 221 -7.64 -7.19 -2.52
CA VAL A 221 -8.70 -7.63 -3.43
C VAL A 221 -8.19 -7.76 -4.88
N ALA A 222 -7.19 -6.98 -5.28
CA ALA A 222 -6.60 -7.04 -6.61
C ALA A 222 -6.10 -8.42 -7.02
N PHE A 223 -5.49 -9.17 -6.09
CA PHE A 223 -4.98 -10.52 -6.36
C PHE A 223 -6.11 -11.55 -6.49
N TRP A 224 -7.23 -11.30 -5.83
CA TRP A 224 -8.45 -12.10 -5.98
C TRP A 224 -9.18 -11.77 -7.29
N CYS A 225 -9.24 -10.51 -7.68
CA CYS A 225 -9.71 -10.11 -9.01
C CYS A 225 -8.85 -10.71 -10.12
N GLU A 226 -7.53 -10.77 -9.93
CA GLU A 226 -6.61 -11.45 -10.86
C GLU A 226 -6.91 -12.95 -10.98
N LEU A 227 -7.14 -13.66 -9.88
CA LEU A 227 -7.60 -15.06 -9.90
C LEU A 227 -8.89 -15.23 -10.72
N VAL A 228 -9.90 -14.39 -10.47
CA VAL A 228 -11.18 -14.43 -11.19
C VAL A 228 -11.01 -14.08 -12.66
N ALA A 229 -10.18 -13.09 -12.99
CA ALA A 229 -9.93 -12.72 -14.38
C ALA A 229 -9.25 -13.87 -15.16
N LEU A 230 -8.37 -14.64 -14.52
CA LEU A 230 -7.63 -15.74 -15.15
C LEU A 230 -8.36 -17.09 -15.15
N SER A 231 -9.38 -17.26 -14.32
CA SER A 231 -10.15 -18.50 -14.23
C SER A 231 -11.20 -18.65 -15.35
N ASN A 232 -11.69 -19.87 -15.52
CA ASN A 232 -12.82 -20.17 -16.41
C ASN A 232 -14.16 -19.92 -15.70
N GLU A 233 -14.22 -20.26 -14.41
CA GLU A 233 -15.38 -20.12 -13.53
C GLU A 233 -14.90 -19.73 -12.14
N SER A 234 -15.67 -18.88 -11.45
CA SER A 234 -15.39 -18.55 -10.06
C SER A 234 -16.62 -18.08 -9.30
N ASN A 235 -16.60 -18.33 -7.99
CA ASN A 235 -17.50 -17.76 -7.00
C ASN A 235 -16.73 -17.55 -5.69
N ILE A 236 -16.14 -16.37 -5.53
CA ILE A 236 -15.33 -16.01 -4.37
C ILE A 236 -16.10 -14.99 -3.53
N GLU A 237 -16.29 -15.28 -2.25
CA GLU A 237 -16.86 -14.35 -1.29
C GLU A 237 -15.75 -13.74 -0.43
N LEU A 238 -15.73 -12.42 -0.33
CA LEU A 238 -14.83 -11.66 0.52
C LEU A 238 -15.65 -10.94 1.59
N SER A 239 -15.57 -11.42 2.83
CA SER A 239 -16.35 -10.88 3.95
C SER A 239 -15.81 -9.55 4.45
N GLY A 240 -16.71 -8.69 4.96
CA GLY A 240 -16.35 -7.40 5.58
C GLY A 240 -16.07 -6.28 4.58
N PHE A 241 -16.67 -6.36 3.38
CA PHE A 241 -16.57 -5.34 2.34
C PHE A 241 -17.94 -4.70 2.08
N LYS A 242 -17.91 -3.38 1.87
CA LYS A 242 -19.08 -2.56 1.53
C LYS A 242 -18.72 -1.66 0.33
N PRO A 243 -19.73 -1.19 -0.44
CA PRO A 243 -19.46 -0.41 -1.64
C PRO A 243 -18.78 0.94 -1.35
N GLU A 244 -19.12 1.61 -0.25
CA GLU A 244 -18.46 2.85 0.15
C GLU A 244 -17.17 2.56 0.90
N SER A 245 -16.03 3.08 0.42
CA SER A 245 -14.74 2.88 1.08
C SER A 245 -13.90 4.15 1.10
N LEU A 246 -13.15 4.34 2.19
CA LEU A 246 -12.12 5.38 2.28
C LEU A 246 -10.83 5.02 1.52
N GLN A 247 -10.72 3.79 1.01
CA GLN A 247 -9.57 3.29 0.26
C GLN A 247 -9.79 3.53 -1.23
N GLY A 248 -8.94 4.35 -1.84
CA GLY A 248 -8.95 4.55 -3.30
C GLY A 248 -8.74 3.27 -4.10
N ASP A 249 -8.04 2.30 -3.50
CA ASP A 249 -7.82 0.97 -4.06
C ASP A 249 -9.14 0.20 -4.34
N SER A 250 -10.30 0.62 -3.80
CA SER A 250 -11.61 0.08 -4.15
C SER A 250 -11.97 0.19 -5.64
N ARG A 251 -11.33 1.13 -6.36
CA ARG A 251 -11.40 1.23 -7.83
C ARG A 251 -10.86 0.00 -8.56
N VAL A 252 -10.25 -0.95 -7.85
CA VAL A 252 -9.87 -2.26 -8.38
C VAL A 252 -11.03 -2.94 -9.11
N LEU A 253 -12.27 -2.79 -8.63
CA LEU A 253 -13.44 -3.36 -9.29
C LEU A 253 -13.63 -2.78 -10.70
N ASP A 254 -13.47 -1.47 -10.86
CA ASP A 254 -13.58 -0.78 -12.16
C ASP A 254 -12.50 -1.25 -13.14
N TYR A 255 -11.27 -1.45 -12.67
CA TYR A 255 -10.16 -1.88 -13.52
C TYR A 255 -10.29 -3.33 -14.00
N PHE A 256 -10.90 -4.20 -13.18
CA PHE A 256 -11.03 -5.63 -13.46
C PHE A 256 -12.39 -6.00 -14.07
N GLU A 257 -13.39 -5.12 -14.00
CA GLU A 257 -14.68 -5.25 -14.69
C GLU A 257 -14.51 -5.65 -16.17
N PRO A 258 -13.74 -4.92 -17.00
CA PRO A 258 -13.59 -5.26 -18.41
C PRO A 258 -12.72 -6.51 -18.64
N LEU A 259 -12.02 -7.00 -17.60
CA LEU A 259 -11.22 -8.23 -17.65
C LEU A 259 -12.03 -9.48 -17.24
N GLY A 260 -13.35 -9.33 -17.11
CA GLY A 260 -14.26 -10.44 -16.84
C GLY A 260 -14.50 -10.71 -15.36
N VAL A 261 -14.23 -9.73 -14.49
CA VAL A 261 -14.61 -9.80 -13.08
C VAL A 261 -15.96 -9.12 -12.89
N LYS A 262 -16.93 -9.83 -12.33
CA LYS A 262 -18.20 -9.26 -11.86
C LYS A 262 -18.17 -9.17 -10.34
N SER A 263 -18.52 -8.01 -9.81
CA SER A 263 -18.62 -7.75 -8.38
C SER A 263 -20.06 -7.47 -7.96
N THR A 264 -20.53 -8.08 -6.89
CA THR A 264 -21.80 -7.73 -6.21
C THR A 264 -21.58 -7.62 -4.70
N PHE A 265 -22.32 -6.75 -4.03
CA PHE A 265 -22.27 -6.60 -2.57
C PHE A 265 -23.57 -7.11 -1.97
N GLU A 266 -23.49 -8.10 -1.09
CA GLU A 266 -24.64 -8.69 -0.41
C GLU A 266 -24.25 -9.04 1.03
N ASN A 267 -25.11 -8.73 2.00
CA ASN A 267 -24.95 -9.09 3.43
C ASN A 267 -23.59 -8.71 4.06
N GLY A 268 -22.95 -7.61 3.63
CA GLY A 268 -21.65 -7.19 4.15
C GLY A 268 -20.45 -7.94 3.56
N SER A 269 -20.66 -8.67 2.46
CA SER A 269 -19.64 -9.36 1.69
C SER A 269 -19.58 -8.82 0.26
N LEU A 270 -18.39 -8.90 -0.34
CA LEU A 270 -18.13 -8.68 -1.76
C LEU A 270 -18.02 -10.04 -2.45
N PHE A 271 -18.87 -10.29 -3.43
CA PHE A 271 -18.84 -11.49 -4.26
C PHE A 271 -18.14 -11.19 -5.58
N LEU A 272 -17.13 -11.99 -5.93
CA LEU A 272 -16.38 -11.92 -7.18
C LEU A 272 -16.65 -13.17 -8.02
N THR A 273 -17.28 -12.97 -9.18
CA THR A 273 -17.63 -14.05 -10.11
C THR A 273 -17.06 -13.79 -11.49
N LYS A 274 -16.71 -14.88 -12.20
CA LYS A 274 -16.32 -14.78 -13.60
C LYS A 274 -17.52 -14.37 -14.44
N LYS A 275 -17.33 -13.39 -15.32
CA LYS A 275 -18.28 -13.07 -16.39
C LYS A 275 -17.61 -13.15 -17.76
N ALA A 276 -18.40 -13.46 -18.76
CA ALA A 276 -17.97 -13.36 -20.15
C ALA A 276 -17.77 -11.89 -20.53
N VAL A 277 -16.67 -11.61 -21.22
CA VAL A 277 -16.36 -10.30 -21.80
C VAL A 277 -15.87 -10.50 -23.23
N LEU A 278 -16.10 -9.50 -24.07
CA LEU A 278 -15.50 -9.46 -25.40
C LEU A 278 -13.99 -9.24 -25.28
N SER A 279 -13.23 -9.69 -26.28
CA SER A 279 -11.81 -9.40 -26.35
C SER A 279 -11.56 -7.89 -26.40
N LEU A 280 -10.82 -7.37 -25.42
CA LEU A 280 -10.42 -5.97 -25.40
C LEU A 280 -9.39 -5.69 -26.49
N GLY A 281 -9.60 -4.63 -27.27
CA GLY A 281 -8.62 -4.19 -28.27
C GLY A 281 -7.37 -3.56 -27.63
N LYS A 282 -7.56 -2.66 -26.65
CA LYS A 282 -6.48 -2.08 -25.84
C LYS A 282 -7.04 -1.59 -24.49
N PHE A 283 -6.32 -1.86 -23.41
CA PHE A 283 -6.60 -1.33 -22.08
C PHE A 283 -5.73 -0.09 -21.81
N THR A 284 -6.30 0.99 -21.27
CA THR A 284 -5.54 2.19 -20.91
C THR A 284 -6.00 2.71 -19.56
N ALA A 285 -5.05 2.95 -18.65
CA ALA A 285 -5.33 3.47 -17.32
C ALA A 285 -4.18 4.32 -16.78
N ASN A 286 -4.50 5.18 -15.82
CA ASN A 286 -3.53 5.93 -15.04
C ASN A 286 -3.66 5.53 -13.57
N LEU A 287 -2.60 4.90 -13.03
CA LEU A 287 -2.57 4.38 -11.67
C LEU A 287 -1.86 5.32 -10.69
N ILE A 288 -1.75 6.62 -11.00
CA ILE A 288 -1.12 7.59 -10.10
C ILE A 288 -1.80 7.61 -8.72
N SER A 289 -3.12 7.38 -8.70
CA SER A 289 -3.94 7.38 -7.50
C SER A 289 -3.93 6.03 -6.77
N GLU A 290 -3.89 4.91 -7.51
CA GLU A 290 -3.89 3.54 -6.99
C GLU A 290 -2.66 2.72 -7.46
N PRO A 291 -1.42 3.18 -7.19
CA PRO A 291 -0.22 2.52 -7.72
C PRO A 291 -0.03 1.11 -7.17
N ASP A 292 -0.65 0.80 -6.04
CA ASP A 292 -0.54 -0.47 -5.34
C ASP A 292 -1.37 -1.60 -6.02
N LEU A 293 -2.21 -1.25 -7.00
CA LEU A 293 -2.94 -2.20 -7.86
C LEU A 293 -2.13 -2.64 -9.10
N ALA A 294 -1.03 -1.96 -9.41
CA ALA A 294 -0.32 -2.11 -10.68
C ALA A 294 0.21 -3.52 -10.94
N GLN A 295 0.73 -4.21 -9.92
CA GLN A 295 1.32 -5.55 -10.07
C GLN A 295 0.26 -6.56 -10.53
N ALA A 296 -0.88 -6.62 -9.84
CA ALA A 296 -1.96 -7.54 -10.17
C ALA A 296 -2.58 -7.19 -11.54
N LEU A 297 -2.88 -5.91 -11.79
CA LEU A 297 -3.52 -5.49 -13.03
C LEU A 297 -2.65 -5.75 -14.26
N ILE A 298 -1.38 -5.34 -14.23
CA ILE A 298 -0.48 -5.50 -15.37
C ILE A 298 -0.15 -6.98 -15.60
N THR A 299 0.03 -7.76 -14.54
CA THR A 299 0.25 -9.21 -14.66
C THR A 299 -0.96 -9.88 -15.31
N THR A 300 -2.17 -9.51 -14.90
CA THR A 300 -3.41 -9.97 -15.55
C THR A 300 -3.43 -9.63 -17.04
N LEU A 301 -3.12 -8.38 -17.42
CA LEU A 301 -3.11 -7.93 -18.82
C LEU A 301 -2.06 -8.68 -19.65
N LEU A 302 -0.89 -8.97 -19.09
CA LEU A 302 0.16 -9.77 -19.74
C LEU A 302 -0.33 -11.21 -20.00
N VAL A 303 -0.89 -11.86 -18.99
CA VAL A 303 -1.29 -13.28 -19.05
C VAL A 303 -2.55 -13.48 -19.89
N THR A 304 -3.45 -12.50 -19.91
CA THR A 304 -4.66 -12.50 -20.77
C THR A 304 -4.40 -12.01 -22.20
N LYS A 305 -3.17 -11.62 -22.52
CA LYS A 305 -2.76 -11.07 -23.82
C LYS A 305 -3.59 -9.87 -24.27
N VAL A 306 -4.00 -9.02 -23.34
CA VAL A 306 -4.73 -7.78 -23.63
C VAL A 306 -3.72 -6.67 -23.87
N PRO A 307 -3.63 -6.09 -25.09
CA PRO A 307 -2.76 -4.93 -25.34
C PRO A 307 -3.05 -3.81 -24.35
N PHE A 308 -2.02 -3.14 -23.85
CA PHE A 308 -2.21 -2.13 -22.82
C PHE A 308 -1.23 -0.96 -22.88
N GLU A 309 -1.63 0.14 -22.25
CA GLU A 309 -0.79 1.28 -21.91
C GLU A 309 -1.20 1.81 -20.52
N ILE A 310 -0.31 1.65 -19.54
CA ILE A 310 -0.55 2.07 -18.16
C ILE A 310 0.41 3.20 -17.81
N HIS A 311 -0.13 4.31 -17.30
CA HIS A 311 0.63 5.46 -16.82
C HIS A 311 0.51 5.61 -15.30
N GLY A 312 1.20 6.61 -14.73
CA GLY A 312 1.12 6.91 -13.29
C GLY A 312 2.00 6.00 -12.43
N LEU A 313 2.97 5.32 -13.03
CA LEU A 313 3.80 4.30 -12.38
C LEU A 313 5.06 4.86 -11.71
N GLN A 314 5.27 6.17 -11.70
CA GLN A 314 6.51 6.81 -11.24
C GLN A 314 6.90 6.48 -9.79
N THR A 315 5.94 6.08 -8.94
CA THR A 315 6.23 5.71 -7.55
C THR A 315 6.79 4.29 -7.42
N LEU A 316 6.53 3.41 -8.38
CA LEU A 316 6.82 1.98 -8.31
C LEU A 316 8.31 1.66 -8.20
N LYS A 317 9.17 2.45 -8.85
CA LYS A 317 10.62 2.27 -8.81
C LYS A 317 11.23 2.38 -7.41
N ASN A 318 10.58 3.13 -6.51
CA ASN A 318 11.07 3.42 -5.15
C ASN A 318 10.28 2.68 -4.06
N LYS A 319 9.55 1.62 -4.45
CA LYS A 319 8.79 0.76 -3.54
C LYS A 319 9.74 -0.27 -2.90
N GLU A 320 9.21 -1.43 -2.54
CA GLU A 320 9.96 -2.54 -1.96
C GLU A 320 10.96 -3.09 -2.95
N THR A 321 10.58 -3.29 -4.22
CA THR A 321 11.52 -3.50 -5.33
C THR A 321 11.34 -2.45 -6.43
N ASP A 322 12.17 -2.49 -7.48
CA ASP A 322 11.84 -1.81 -8.74
C ASP A 322 10.73 -2.61 -9.44
N ARG A 323 9.50 -2.26 -9.08
CA ARG A 323 8.29 -2.96 -9.50
C ARG A 323 7.99 -2.86 -10.99
N ILE A 324 8.54 -1.87 -11.69
CA ILE A 324 8.46 -1.79 -13.15
C ILE A 324 9.36 -2.86 -13.76
N ASN A 325 10.62 -2.92 -13.30
CA ASN A 325 11.57 -3.95 -13.73
C ASN A 325 11.05 -5.37 -13.44
N ALA A 326 10.42 -5.60 -12.28
CA ALA A 326 9.79 -6.88 -11.96
C ALA A 326 8.75 -7.32 -13.02
N LEU A 327 7.92 -6.38 -13.50
CA LEU A 327 6.93 -6.64 -14.55
C LEU A 327 7.57 -6.83 -15.92
N GLU A 328 8.63 -6.07 -16.24
CA GLU A 328 9.41 -6.28 -17.47
C GLU A 328 10.06 -7.67 -17.49
N HIS A 329 10.65 -8.08 -16.38
CA HIS A 329 11.25 -9.40 -16.24
C HIS A 329 10.20 -10.49 -16.39
N LEU A 330 9.04 -10.37 -15.74
CA LEU A 330 7.93 -11.29 -15.93
C LEU A 330 7.51 -11.38 -17.40
N ALA A 331 7.31 -10.24 -18.08
CA ALA A 331 6.97 -10.24 -19.50
C ALA A 331 8.02 -10.96 -20.35
N GLN A 332 9.30 -10.72 -20.10
CA GLN A 332 10.41 -11.40 -20.79
C GLN A 332 10.36 -12.92 -20.59
N THR A 333 10.06 -13.40 -19.37
CA THR A 333 9.93 -14.83 -19.11
C THR A 333 8.77 -15.49 -19.86
N LEU A 334 7.73 -14.72 -20.20
CA LEU A 334 6.60 -15.15 -21.02
C LEU A 334 6.87 -15.01 -22.53
N GLY A 335 8.03 -14.49 -22.93
CA GLY A 335 8.35 -14.17 -24.33
C GLY A 335 7.65 -12.90 -24.85
N VAL A 336 7.14 -12.05 -23.96
CA VAL A 336 6.41 -10.82 -24.28
C VAL A 336 7.35 -9.63 -24.20
N LYS A 337 7.35 -8.78 -25.24
CA LYS A 337 8.14 -7.56 -25.28
C LYS A 337 7.29 -6.36 -24.84
N VAL A 338 7.63 -5.80 -23.70
CA VAL A 338 7.02 -4.56 -23.19
C VAL A 338 7.90 -3.34 -23.46
N LYS A 339 7.29 -2.16 -23.52
CA LYS A 339 7.99 -0.86 -23.51
C LYS A 339 7.74 -0.20 -22.16
N ALA A 340 8.78 -0.13 -21.35
CA ALA A 340 8.75 0.56 -20.06
C ALA A 340 9.41 1.93 -20.15
N THR A 341 8.86 2.88 -19.40
CA THR A 341 9.53 4.13 -19.06
C THR A 341 9.63 4.23 -17.54
N ARG A 342 10.00 5.40 -17.02
CA ARG A 342 10.00 5.63 -15.57
C ARG A 342 8.58 5.64 -14.97
N ASP A 343 7.57 5.99 -15.75
CA ASP A 343 6.21 6.28 -15.27
C ASP A 343 5.11 5.60 -16.07
N SER A 344 5.47 4.78 -17.07
CA SER A 344 4.53 4.00 -17.86
C SER A 344 5.07 2.64 -18.27
N LEU A 345 4.14 1.73 -18.60
CA LEU A 345 4.42 0.43 -19.19
C LEU A 345 3.38 0.14 -20.27
N SER A 346 3.80 -0.35 -21.42
CA SER A 346 2.90 -0.70 -22.53
C SER A 346 3.30 -1.99 -23.23
N CYS A 347 2.29 -2.67 -23.79
CA CYS A 347 2.44 -3.87 -24.61
C CYS A 347 1.41 -3.82 -25.73
N THR A 348 1.85 -3.98 -26.98
CA THR A 348 0.95 -4.01 -28.15
C THR A 348 0.86 -5.37 -28.80
N ASP A 349 1.93 -6.17 -28.70
CA ASP A 349 2.11 -7.39 -29.46
C ASP A 349 2.43 -8.55 -28.52
N TYR A 350 1.79 -9.69 -28.77
CA TYR A 350 1.95 -10.91 -27.99
C TYR A 350 2.36 -12.06 -28.91
N PRO A 351 3.17 -13.02 -28.41
CA PRO A 351 3.42 -14.24 -29.15
C PRO A 351 2.16 -15.12 -29.18
N ASP A 352 2.04 -15.96 -30.21
CA ASP A 352 0.93 -16.93 -30.33
C ASP A 352 0.91 -17.88 -29.12
N GLU A 353 2.08 -18.30 -28.66
CA GLU A 353 2.28 -19.11 -27.45
C GLU A 353 3.26 -18.43 -26.51
N PHE A 354 3.04 -18.55 -25.19
CA PHE A 354 4.02 -18.07 -24.22
C PHE A 354 5.29 -18.93 -24.27
N ALA A 355 6.43 -18.31 -24.00
CA ALA A 355 7.67 -19.05 -23.82
C ALA A 355 7.52 -20.08 -22.67
N SER A 356 8.27 -21.17 -22.74
CA SER A 356 8.46 -22.09 -21.60
C SER A 356 9.28 -21.37 -20.53
N GLY A 357 8.62 -20.48 -19.78
CA GLY A 357 9.22 -19.65 -18.76
C GLY A 357 9.94 -20.46 -17.68
N PRO A 358 10.63 -19.79 -16.76
CA PRO A 358 11.35 -20.49 -15.70
C PRO A 358 10.37 -21.26 -14.82
N LYS A 359 10.80 -22.42 -14.31
CA LYS A 359 10.04 -23.17 -13.31
C LYS A 359 9.92 -22.42 -11.98
N THR A 360 10.79 -21.44 -11.73
CA THR A 360 10.83 -20.66 -10.49
C THR A 360 10.87 -19.16 -10.80
N TYR A 361 9.96 -18.41 -10.18
CA TYR A 361 9.88 -16.96 -10.21
C TYR A 361 10.37 -16.39 -8.87
N ASP A 362 11.12 -15.29 -8.94
CA ASP A 362 11.56 -14.56 -7.75
C ASP A 362 10.49 -13.55 -7.31
N SER A 363 10.19 -13.49 -6.01
CA SER A 363 9.32 -12.45 -5.45
C SER A 363 10.05 -11.11 -5.32
N LEU A 364 11.37 -11.09 -5.46
CA LEU A 364 12.22 -9.91 -5.33
C LEU A 364 12.03 -9.20 -3.99
N GLU A 365 11.77 -9.99 -2.94
CA GLU A 365 11.46 -9.55 -1.57
C GLU A 365 10.24 -8.59 -1.48
N ASP A 366 9.35 -8.60 -2.48
CA ASP A 366 8.19 -7.72 -2.56
C ASP A 366 6.88 -8.51 -2.47
N HIS A 367 6.08 -8.19 -1.46
CA HIS A 367 4.79 -8.84 -1.22
C HIS A 367 3.82 -8.74 -2.40
N ARG A 368 3.82 -7.63 -3.16
CA ARG A 368 2.89 -7.44 -4.28
C ARG A 368 3.33 -8.25 -5.49
N VAL A 369 4.64 -8.39 -5.69
CA VAL A 369 5.20 -9.25 -6.75
C VAL A 369 4.91 -10.72 -6.41
N ALA A 370 5.15 -11.14 -5.17
CA ALA A 370 4.84 -12.51 -4.73
C ALA A 370 3.36 -12.88 -4.94
N MET A 371 2.44 -11.99 -4.51
CA MET A 371 1.00 -12.24 -4.62
C MET A 371 0.51 -12.20 -6.07
N SER A 372 1.02 -11.30 -6.93
CA SER A 372 0.62 -11.27 -8.35
C SER A 372 1.16 -12.43 -9.17
N LEU A 373 2.20 -13.11 -8.70
CA LEU A 373 2.71 -14.32 -9.36
C LEU A 373 1.81 -15.53 -9.09
N ALA A 374 1.13 -15.61 -7.95
CA ALA A 374 0.37 -16.80 -7.56
C ALA A 374 -0.74 -17.18 -8.56
N PRO A 375 -1.53 -16.24 -9.12
CA PRO A 375 -2.60 -16.55 -10.08
C PRO A 375 -2.11 -17.13 -11.42
N LEU A 376 -0.83 -17.01 -11.76
CA LEU A 376 -0.25 -17.67 -12.95
C LEU A 376 -0.37 -19.20 -12.86
N SER A 377 -0.51 -19.73 -11.64
CA SER A 377 -0.82 -21.15 -11.41
C SER A 377 -2.09 -21.64 -12.10
N LEU A 378 -3.00 -20.76 -12.54
CA LEU A 378 -4.17 -21.11 -13.37
C LEU A 378 -3.82 -21.43 -14.83
N LYS A 379 -2.65 -21.03 -15.30
CA LYS A 379 -2.19 -21.26 -16.68
C LYS A 379 -1.12 -22.35 -16.76
N PHE A 380 -0.26 -22.45 -15.77
CA PHE A 380 0.83 -23.43 -15.73
C PHE A 380 1.35 -23.61 -14.29
N PRO A 381 1.96 -24.75 -13.93
CA PRO A 381 2.55 -24.93 -12.61
C PRO A 381 3.74 -23.98 -12.42
N ILE A 382 3.86 -23.39 -11.23
CA ILE A 382 4.91 -22.41 -10.90
C ILE A 382 5.53 -22.68 -9.54
N THR A 383 6.76 -22.24 -9.36
CA THR A 383 7.39 -22.11 -8.04
C THR A 383 7.72 -20.64 -7.77
N ILE A 384 7.43 -20.13 -6.58
CA ILE A 384 7.74 -18.75 -6.18
C ILE A 384 8.74 -18.80 -5.03
N SER A 385 9.81 -18.02 -5.13
CA SER A 385 10.80 -17.92 -4.05
C SER A 385 10.43 -16.86 -3.01
N ASN A 386 10.89 -17.07 -1.77
CA ASN A 386 10.64 -16.24 -0.60
C ASN A 386 9.14 -15.94 -0.35
N PRO A 387 8.26 -16.96 -0.28
CA PRO A 387 6.83 -16.75 -0.14
C PRO A 387 6.45 -15.96 1.13
N SER A 388 7.24 -16.03 2.20
CA SER A 388 6.97 -15.33 3.45
C SER A 388 6.92 -13.79 3.33
N VAL A 389 7.39 -13.20 2.22
CA VAL A 389 7.35 -11.74 2.03
C VAL A 389 5.93 -11.18 2.04
N VAL A 390 4.91 -11.99 1.73
CA VAL A 390 3.49 -11.59 1.78
C VAL A 390 3.05 -11.08 3.15
N ALA A 391 3.70 -11.56 4.24
CA ALA A 391 3.40 -11.15 5.61
C ALA A 391 3.58 -9.65 5.88
N LYS A 392 4.24 -8.93 4.98
CA LYS A 392 4.32 -7.47 5.03
C LYS A 392 2.95 -6.78 4.94
N SER A 393 1.98 -7.36 4.23
CA SER A 393 0.62 -6.80 4.11
C SER A 393 -0.50 -7.83 4.29
N TYR A 394 -0.27 -9.09 3.93
CA TYR A 394 -1.27 -10.14 3.94
C TYR A 394 -0.66 -11.49 4.38
N PRO A 395 -0.40 -11.67 5.69
CA PRO A 395 0.20 -12.89 6.24
C PRO A 395 -0.53 -14.19 5.88
N GLU A 396 -1.86 -14.14 5.83
CA GLU A 396 -2.74 -15.28 5.60
C GLU A 396 -2.90 -15.61 4.11
N PHE A 397 -2.24 -14.88 3.20
CA PHE A 397 -2.42 -15.03 1.76
C PHE A 397 -2.27 -16.47 1.27
N TRP A 398 -1.17 -17.16 1.65
CA TRP A 398 -0.93 -18.53 1.20
C TRP A 398 -1.87 -19.55 1.82
N GLU A 399 -2.35 -19.29 3.04
CA GLU A 399 -3.36 -20.12 3.69
C GLU A 399 -4.69 -20.02 2.93
N HIS A 400 -5.16 -18.80 2.69
CA HIS A 400 -6.37 -18.57 1.91
C HIS A 400 -6.25 -19.09 0.47
N PHE A 401 -5.10 -18.89 -0.18
CA PHE A 401 -4.85 -19.42 -1.51
C PHE A 401 -4.91 -20.96 -1.55
N ALA A 402 -4.40 -21.64 -0.53
CA ALA A 402 -4.44 -23.10 -0.45
C ALA A 402 -5.84 -23.66 -0.15
N GLN A 403 -6.75 -22.85 0.38
CA GLN A 403 -8.14 -23.21 0.66
C GLN A 403 -9.05 -23.09 -0.57
N LEU A 404 -8.59 -22.51 -1.69
CA LEU A 404 -9.31 -22.50 -2.95
C LEU A 404 -9.60 -23.93 -3.41
N GLN A 405 -10.89 -24.25 -3.60
CA GLN A 405 -11.37 -25.60 -3.94
C GLN A 405 -11.24 -25.97 -5.42
#